data_AF-A0A351GJR4-F1
#
_entry.id   AF-A0A351GJR4-F1
#
_cell.length_a   1.000
_cell.length_b   1.000
_cell.length_c   1.000
_cell.angle_alpha   90.00
_cell.angle_beta   90.00
_cell.angle_gamma   90.00
#
_symmetry.space_group_name_H-M   'P 1'
#
loop_
_entity.id
_entity.type
_entity.pdbx_description
1 polymer ?
#
loop_
_entity_poly.entity_id
_entity_poly.type
_entity_poly.pdbx_seq_one_letter_code
_entity_poly.pdbx_strand_id
1 'polypeptide(L)'
;MSDLEGKDSIIQVTINYQDGDGDIGLTNADTASPYNLGSPYAHNLPITYLVKNSADSFVELRKPNGDLYGNQHERIPVITPEGKYKSISGTLQANLPANPISLNPKTVKLEIKLIDRALNISNTVTTEELQLKH
;
A
#
# COMPACT_ATOMS: atom_id res chain seq x y z
N MET A 1 6.12 1.30 14.89
CA MET A 1 7.38 1.08 15.65
C MET A 1 7.99 2.43 15.93
N SER A 2 8.31 2.69 17.19
CA SER A 2 8.83 3.98 17.63
C SER A 2 10.36 3.93 17.79
N ASP A 3 11.04 5.01 17.46
CA ASP A 3 12.48 5.21 17.62
C ASP A 3 12.87 5.38 19.11
N LEU A 4 14.16 5.44 19.42
CA LEU A 4 14.72 5.68 20.76
C LEU A 4 14.13 6.94 21.45
N GLU A 5 13.69 7.93 20.68
CA GLU A 5 13.01 9.15 21.18
C GLU A 5 11.49 8.99 21.38
N GLY A 6 10.94 7.79 21.12
CA GLY A 6 9.51 7.49 21.20
C GLY A 6 8.69 8.12 20.08
N LYS A 7 9.29 8.30 18.90
CA LYS A 7 8.68 8.80 17.66
C LYS A 7 8.39 7.68 16.69
N ASP A 8 7.21 7.64 16.09
CA ASP A 8 6.86 6.62 15.11
C ASP A 8 7.66 6.80 13.83
N SER A 9 8.42 5.77 13.46
CA SER A 9 9.19 5.75 12.21
C SER A 9 8.49 4.92 11.14
N ILE A 10 7.82 3.84 11.54
CA ILE A 10 7.19 2.86 10.65
C ILE A 10 5.76 2.55 11.11
N ILE A 11 4.84 2.58 10.16
CA ILE A 11 3.48 2.02 10.25
C ILE A 11 3.54 0.61 9.64
N GLN A 12 3.31 -0.41 10.45
CA GLN A 12 3.17 -1.78 9.96
C GLN A 12 1.69 -2.07 9.73
N VAL A 13 1.36 -2.52 8.53
CA VAL A 13 -0.01 -2.88 8.14
C VAL A 13 -0.07 -4.36 7.82
N THR A 14 -1.04 -5.05 8.41
CA THR A 14 -1.35 -6.45 8.10
C THR A 14 -2.67 -6.52 7.35
N ILE A 15 -2.65 -7.13 6.17
CA ILE A 15 -3.78 -7.21 5.25
C ILE A 15 -4.14 -8.68 5.07
N ASN A 16 -5.40 -9.04 5.31
CA ASN A 16 -5.89 -10.39 4.98
C ASN A 16 -6.32 -10.44 3.51
N TYR A 17 -5.93 -11.49 2.79
CA TYR A 17 -6.31 -11.69 1.40
C TYR A 17 -6.91 -13.07 1.15
N GLN A 18 -7.72 -13.16 0.11
CA GLN A 18 -8.26 -14.38 -0.44
C GLN A 18 -8.29 -14.26 -1.97
N ASP A 19 -7.78 -15.28 -2.65
CA ASP A 19 -7.65 -15.36 -4.09
C ASP A 19 -8.15 -16.72 -4.59
N GLY A 20 -8.98 -16.69 -5.63
CA GLY A 20 -9.64 -17.86 -6.18
C GLY A 20 -8.82 -18.58 -7.24
N ASP A 21 -8.07 -17.84 -8.07
CA ASP A 21 -7.39 -18.33 -9.26
C ASP A 21 -5.86 -18.26 -9.17
N GLY A 22 -5.32 -17.67 -8.10
CA GLY A 22 -3.92 -17.76 -7.72
C GLY A 22 -3.02 -16.89 -8.58
N ASP A 23 -3.49 -15.69 -8.89
CA ASP A 23 -2.79 -14.74 -9.74
C ASP A 23 -2.34 -13.49 -8.99
N ILE A 24 -2.39 -13.48 -7.65
CA ILE A 24 -1.72 -12.46 -6.86
C ILE A 24 -0.20 -12.50 -7.08
N GLY A 25 0.34 -11.31 -7.36
CA GLY A 25 1.77 -11.04 -7.32
C GLY A 25 2.41 -10.82 -8.68
N LEU A 26 3.55 -10.15 -8.68
CA LEU A 26 4.37 -9.91 -9.88
C LEU A 26 5.76 -10.51 -9.67
N THR A 27 6.31 -11.08 -10.73
CA THR A 27 7.70 -11.57 -10.76
C THR A 27 8.66 -10.43 -11.07
N ASN A 28 9.96 -10.60 -10.81
CA ASN A 28 10.96 -9.61 -11.23
C ASN A 28 11.08 -9.45 -12.76
N ALA A 29 10.56 -10.41 -13.53
CA ALA A 29 10.54 -10.34 -14.99
C ALA A 29 9.39 -9.50 -15.54
N ASP A 30 8.32 -9.27 -14.76
CA ASP A 30 7.15 -8.47 -15.14
C ASP A 30 7.49 -6.97 -15.17
N THR A 31 8.24 -6.58 -16.19
CA THR A 31 8.78 -5.22 -16.41
C THR A 31 8.37 -4.63 -17.75
N ALA A 32 7.74 -5.44 -18.62
CA ALA A 32 7.11 -4.97 -19.85
C ALA A 32 5.74 -4.38 -19.56
N SER A 33 5.20 -3.59 -20.50
CA SER A 33 3.83 -3.07 -20.41
C SER A 33 2.82 -4.21 -20.19
N PRO A 34 1.86 -4.08 -19.24
CA PRO A 34 1.52 -2.88 -18.47
C PRO A 34 2.27 -2.72 -17.13
N TYR A 35 3.24 -3.57 -16.80
CA TYR A 35 3.97 -3.57 -15.52
C TYR A 35 5.27 -2.76 -15.53
N ASN A 36 5.55 -2.07 -16.63
CA ASN A 36 6.74 -1.25 -16.78
C ASN A 36 6.79 -0.08 -15.79
N LEU A 37 8.00 0.35 -15.44
CA LEU A 37 8.22 1.49 -14.54
C LEU A 37 7.44 2.72 -15.02
N GLY A 38 6.77 3.40 -14.08
CA GLY A 38 5.92 4.57 -14.35
C GLY A 38 4.48 4.23 -14.74
N SER A 39 4.16 2.96 -15.02
CA SER A 39 2.78 2.50 -15.19
C SER A 39 2.06 2.47 -13.83
N PRO A 40 0.73 2.75 -13.77
CA PRO A 40 -0.10 2.50 -12.61
C PRO A 40 0.02 1.09 -12.03
N TYR A 41 0.35 0.10 -12.86
CA TYR A 41 0.41 -1.32 -12.50
C TYR A 41 1.84 -1.81 -12.19
N ALA A 42 2.84 -0.93 -12.17
CA ALA A 42 4.21 -1.31 -11.79
C ALA A 42 4.29 -1.85 -10.35
N HIS A 43 3.39 -1.37 -9.49
CA HIS A 43 3.17 -1.82 -8.12
C HIS A 43 1.74 -2.35 -8.02
N ASN A 44 1.57 -3.47 -7.34
CA ASN A 44 0.32 -4.22 -7.30
C ASN A 44 -0.36 -4.17 -5.92
N LEU A 45 0.23 -3.50 -4.94
CA LEU A 45 -0.41 -3.15 -3.68
C LEU A 45 -0.39 -1.64 -3.48
N PRO A 46 -1.26 -0.89 -4.17
CA PRO A 46 -1.38 0.54 -3.95
C PRO A 46 -1.87 0.86 -2.53
N ILE A 47 -1.14 1.72 -1.82
CA ILE A 47 -1.50 2.21 -0.49
C ILE A 47 -1.49 3.74 -0.49
N THR A 48 -2.66 4.36 -0.34
CA THR A 48 -2.81 5.81 -0.37
C THR A 48 -2.86 6.36 1.06
N TYR A 49 -2.03 7.37 1.33
CA TYR A 49 -2.06 8.12 2.58
C TYR A 49 -3.16 9.17 2.56
N LEU A 50 -4.11 9.08 3.48
CA LEU A 50 -5.16 10.08 3.68
C LEU A 50 -4.87 10.86 4.97
N VAL A 51 -4.78 12.17 4.89
CA VAL A 51 -4.50 13.08 6.01
C VAL A 51 -5.60 14.13 6.16
N LYS A 52 -5.75 14.68 7.36
CA LYS A 52 -6.73 15.75 7.61
C LYS A 52 -6.29 17.06 6.97
N ASN A 53 -7.19 17.70 6.24
CA ASN A 53 -7.02 19.07 5.75
C ASN A 53 -7.49 20.11 6.79
N SER A 54 -7.40 21.40 6.44
CA SER A 54 -7.86 22.50 7.29
C SER A 54 -9.36 22.50 7.61
N ALA A 55 -10.16 21.73 6.88
CA ALA A 55 -11.61 21.55 7.07
C ALA A 55 -11.95 20.21 7.76
N ASP A 56 -10.97 19.59 8.43
CA ASP A 56 -11.10 18.31 9.16
C ASP A 56 -11.55 17.11 8.30
N SER A 57 -11.43 17.21 6.98
CA SER A 57 -11.74 16.14 6.04
C SER A 57 -10.48 15.39 5.62
N PHE A 58 -10.61 14.07 5.43
CA PHE A 58 -9.51 13.23 4.93
C PHE A 58 -9.33 13.44 3.43
N VAL A 59 -8.11 13.81 3.04
CA VAL A 59 -7.71 13.99 1.64
C VAL A 59 -6.38 13.29 1.39
N GLU A 60 -6.09 12.95 0.14
CA GLU A 60 -4.80 12.37 -0.23
C GLU A 60 -3.63 13.28 0.14
N LEU A 61 -2.59 12.67 0.70
CA LEU A 61 -1.35 13.36 1.03
C LEU A 61 -0.73 13.97 -0.23
N ARG A 62 -0.34 15.24 -0.13
CA ARG A 62 0.31 15.98 -1.21
C ARG A 62 1.76 16.30 -0.85
N LYS A 63 2.60 16.31 -1.87
CA LYS A 63 3.99 16.80 -1.81
C LYS A 63 4.01 18.32 -1.65
N PRO A 64 5.12 18.92 -1.19
CA PRO A 64 5.25 20.37 -1.08
C PRO A 64 5.00 21.14 -2.39
N ASN A 65 5.21 20.50 -3.54
CA ASN A 65 4.94 21.09 -4.87
C ASN A 65 3.45 21.01 -5.29
N GLY A 66 2.56 20.43 -4.47
CA GLY A 66 1.12 20.30 -4.72
C GLY A 66 0.69 18.99 -5.36
N ASP A 67 1.62 18.21 -5.90
CA ASP A 67 1.33 16.90 -6.50
C ASP A 67 0.90 15.88 -5.44
N LEU A 68 0.17 14.84 -5.86
CA LEU A 68 -0.12 13.71 -4.99
C LEU A 68 1.18 13.01 -4.56
N TYR A 69 1.22 12.56 -3.32
CA TYR A 69 2.32 11.73 -2.81
C TYR A 69 2.48 10.46 -3.66
N GLY A 70 1.35 9.90 -4.08
CA GLY A 70 1.26 8.63 -4.80
C GLY A 70 0.94 7.49 -3.84
N ASN A 71 0.76 6.29 -4.42
CA ASN A 71 0.35 5.09 -3.70
C ASN A 71 1.17 3.85 -4.10
N GLN A 72 2.13 4.02 -5.00
CA GLN A 72 2.93 2.94 -5.56
C GLN A 72 4.12 2.61 -4.66
N HIS A 73 3.84 1.95 -3.53
CA HIS A 73 4.85 1.69 -2.50
C HIS A 73 5.33 0.24 -2.48
N GLU A 74 4.45 -0.71 -2.75
CA GLU A 74 4.72 -2.13 -2.53
C GLU A 74 4.46 -2.97 -3.77
N ARG A 75 5.38 -3.89 -4.03
CA ARG A 75 5.30 -4.86 -5.13
C ARG A 75 5.35 -6.27 -4.55
N ILE A 76 4.18 -6.85 -4.40
CA ILE A 76 3.97 -8.19 -3.84
C ILE A 76 4.49 -9.23 -4.84
N PRO A 77 5.39 -10.14 -4.42
CA PRO A 77 5.86 -11.23 -5.26
C PRO A 77 4.74 -12.22 -5.54
N VAL A 78 4.94 -13.13 -6.49
CA VAL A 78 4.03 -14.26 -6.68
C VAL A 78 4.01 -15.10 -5.41
N ILE A 79 2.84 -15.21 -4.79
CA ILE A 79 2.63 -15.95 -3.54
C ILE A 79 1.88 -17.27 -3.76
N THR A 80 1.40 -17.51 -4.97
CA THR A 80 0.74 -18.76 -5.37
C THR A 80 1.75 -19.90 -5.43
N PRO A 81 1.53 -20.99 -4.67
CA PRO A 81 2.41 -22.15 -4.71
C PRO A 81 2.26 -22.91 -6.03
N GLU A 82 3.29 -23.68 -6.38
CA GLU A 82 3.23 -24.61 -7.50
C GLU A 82 2.26 -25.76 -7.17
N GLY A 83 1.22 -25.95 -7.99
CA GLY A 83 0.25 -27.02 -7.75
C GLY A 83 -1.01 -26.94 -8.59
N LYS A 84 -1.86 -27.97 -8.46
CA LYS A 84 -3.16 -28.08 -9.14
C LYS A 84 -4.21 -27.12 -8.55
N TYR A 85 -4.12 -26.82 -7.26
CA TYR A 85 -5.01 -25.90 -6.56
C TYR A 85 -4.31 -24.56 -6.41
N LYS A 86 -4.90 -23.53 -7.02
CA LYS A 86 -4.33 -22.19 -7.07
C LYS A 86 -4.99 -21.21 -6.11
N SER A 87 -6.15 -21.56 -5.57
CA SER A 87 -6.84 -20.74 -4.57
C SER A 87 -5.99 -20.66 -3.30
N ILE A 88 -5.77 -19.44 -2.82
CA ILE A 88 -4.92 -19.15 -1.66
C ILE A 88 -5.57 -18.10 -0.76
N SER A 89 -5.20 -18.11 0.51
CA SER A 89 -5.61 -17.09 1.47
C SER A 89 -4.53 -16.93 2.53
N GLY A 90 -4.39 -15.74 3.09
CA GLY A 90 -3.41 -15.49 4.14
C GLY A 90 -3.29 -14.02 4.51
N THR A 91 -2.12 -13.65 5.01
CA THR A 91 -1.79 -12.28 5.40
C THR A 91 -0.62 -11.74 4.59
N LEU A 92 -0.71 -10.47 4.21
CA LEU A 92 0.39 -9.66 3.68
C LEU A 92 0.77 -8.62 4.74
N GLN A 93 2.06 -8.36 4.88
CA GLN A 93 2.56 -7.28 5.74
C GLN A 93 3.26 -6.23 4.87
N ALA A 94 2.89 -4.97 5.07
CA ALA A 94 3.53 -3.82 4.44
C ALA A 94 4.08 -2.88 5.52
N ASN A 95 5.29 -2.37 5.31
CA ASN A 95 5.94 -1.44 6.22
C ASN A 95 6.06 -0.08 5.54
N LEU A 96 5.36 0.89 6.09
CA LEU A 96 5.21 2.21 5.51
C LEU A 96 5.89 3.26 6.39
N PRO A 97 6.55 4.29 5.83
CA PRO A 97 7.08 5.37 6.63
C PRO A 97 5.95 6.10 7.37
N ALA A 98 6.09 6.28 8.67
CA ALA A 98 5.15 7.09 9.46
C ALA A 98 5.26 8.57 9.10
N ASN A 99 6.45 9.01 8.69
CA ASN A 99 6.72 10.36 8.23
C ASN A 99 7.09 10.39 6.74
N PRO A 100 6.14 10.11 5.83
CA PRO A 100 6.40 10.22 4.40
C PRO A 100 6.81 11.67 4.09
N ILE A 101 7.85 11.84 3.27
CA ILE A 101 8.32 13.15 2.75
C ILE A 101 8.53 14.25 3.82
N SER A 102 8.82 13.86 5.06
CA SER A 102 9.09 14.75 6.20
C SER A 102 7.96 15.77 6.50
N LEU A 103 6.71 15.42 6.17
CA LEU A 103 5.55 16.28 6.41
C LEU A 103 4.96 16.20 7.83
N ASN A 104 5.42 15.24 8.64
CA ASN A 104 5.00 15.00 10.02
C ASN A 104 3.47 14.98 10.20
N PRO A 105 2.72 14.17 9.44
CA PRO A 105 1.26 14.09 9.59
C PRO A 105 0.91 13.58 10.98
N LYS A 106 0.02 14.28 11.69
CA LYS A 106 -0.42 13.89 13.03
C LYS A 106 -1.46 12.76 13.00
N THR A 107 -2.35 12.79 12.03
CA THR A 107 -3.42 11.80 11.87
C THR A 107 -3.42 11.30 10.44
N VAL A 108 -3.42 9.98 10.26
CA VAL A 108 -3.43 9.32 8.94
C VAL A 108 -4.45 8.18 8.91
N LYS A 109 -5.11 8.01 7.77
CA LYS A 109 -5.78 6.77 7.36
C LYS A 109 -5.07 6.22 6.13
N LEU A 110 -5.01 4.90 6.00
CA LEU A 110 -4.46 4.25 4.82
C LEU A 110 -5.61 3.63 4.04
N GLU A 111 -5.74 4.01 2.76
CA GLU A 111 -6.61 3.32 1.81
C GLU A 111 -5.77 2.31 1.03
N ILE A 112 -6.18 1.04 1.03
CA ILE A 112 -5.39 -0.07 0.49
C ILE A 112 -6.24 -0.84 -0.52
N LYS A 113 -5.62 -1.17 -1.65
CA LYS A 113 -6.18 -2.06 -2.67
C LYS A 113 -5.09 -3.05 -3.09
N LEU A 114 -5.51 -4.21 -3.59
CA LEU A 114 -4.64 -5.19 -4.21
C LEU A 114 -5.04 -5.30 -5.68
N ILE A 115 -4.05 -5.34 -6.56
CA ILE A 115 -4.21 -5.57 -7.99
C ILE A 115 -3.58 -6.93 -8.28
N ASP A 116 -4.32 -7.84 -8.89
CA ASP A 116 -3.74 -9.12 -9.30
C ASP A 116 -2.95 -9.00 -10.61
N ARG A 117 -2.35 -10.11 -11.05
CA ARG A 117 -1.59 -10.17 -12.31
C ARG A 117 -2.48 -10.18 -13.55
N ALA A 118 -3.79 -10.37 -13.42
CA ALA A 118 -4.76 -10.14 -14.51
C ALA A 118 -5.31 -8.70 -14.53
N LEU A 119 -4.81 -7.81 -13.65
CA LEU A 119 -5.23 -6.42 -13.46
C LEU A 119 -6.63 -6.25 -12.83
N ASN A 120 -7.18 -7.28 -12.19
CA ASN A 120 -8.38 -7.09 -11.39
C ASN A 120 -8.02 -6.40 -10.07
N ILE A 121 -8.89 -5.49 -9.66
CA ILE A 121 -8.71 -4.69 -8.45
C ILE A 121 -9.60 -5.29 -7.36
N SER A 122 -9.03 -5.51 -6.19
CA SER A 122 -9.74 -6.01 -5.01
C SER A 122 -10.75 -4.99 -4.47
N ASN A 123 -11.48 -5.41 -3.44
CA ASN A 123 -12.17 -4.47 -2.57
C ASN A 123 -11.19 -3.45 -2.00
N THR A 124 -11.67 -2.22 -1.80
CA THR A 124 -10.91 -1.17 -1.11
C THR A 124 -11.17 -1.28 0.38
N VAL A 125 -10.09 -1.28 1.17
CA VAL A 125 -10.17 -1.22 2.63
C VAL A 125 -9.51 0.04 3.15
N THR A 126 -10.02 0.56 4.26
CA THR A 126 -9.47 1.75 4.92
C THR A 126 -9.17 1.41 6.36
N THR A 127 -8.00 1.81 6.84
CA THR A 127 -7.64 1.63 8.25
C THR A 127 -8.45 2.56 9.15
N GLU A 128 -8.44 2.25 10.44
CA GLU A 128 -8.80 3.23 11.47
C GLU A 128 -7.85 4.44 11.45
N GLU A 129 -8.22 5.48 12.21
CA GLU A 129 -7.39 6.68 12.38
C GLU A 129 -6.14 6.36 13.20
N LEU A 130 -4.98 6.48 12.57
CA LEU A 130 -3.70 6.34 13.21
C LEU A 130 -3.22 7.71 13.66
N GLN A 131 -2.96 7.85 14.96
CA GLN A 131 -2.31 9.02 15.53
C GLN A 131 -0.80 8.77 15.60
N LEU A 132 -0.02 9.60 14.92
CA LEU A 132 1.42 9.44 14.81
C LEU A 132 2.13 10.46 15.70
N LYS A 133 3.23 10.01 16.32
CA LYS A 133 4.10 10.87 17.12
C LYS A 133 5.42 11.10 16.38
N HIS A 134 5.81 12.37 16.18
CA HIS A 134 7.05 12.79 15.50
C HIS A 134 7.93 13.64 16.40
#